data_AF-A0A7I8VVT2-F1
#
_entry.id   AF-A0A7I8VVT2-F1
#
_cell.length_a   1.000
_cell.length_b   1.000
_cell.length_c   1.000
_cell.angle_alpha   90.00
_cell.angle_beta   90.00
_cell.angle_gamma   90.00
#
_symmetry.space_group_name_H-M   'P 1'
#
loop_
_entity.id
_entity.type
_entity.pdbx_description
1 polymer ?
#
loop_
_entity_poly.entity_id
_entity_poly.type
_entity_poly.pdbx_seq_one_letter_code
_entity_poly.pdbx_strand_id
1 'polypeptide(L)'
;MGDDENKSESHRTVLILSDTWSSTKEGIAAVTYGLASKLATYKGIKIYVNTVDQSISTSDRKEAERLGVELSIFENPTWSANIRNVTQIIGHAPFNHQLALKLKDEKFIDSEVLSFFHTTIDDVSWTADNLPYSFPTMNELVNCAERSSAVYSVTEKVHFYWSAKFRNRAKKPIDHRLYEPLSHPLLFQVPPVRKCDEIRLLVLTDNNQEGNFCGEDIGACAVSKLAELYEKEYDSLAQKLKLIIGTHEKAGELSRTRDRCQKQILQNNLPMEVIQWRDVNEMLEAIHNSDVVLAASRCEPMGFFGLAPLCAGVPCLISENSTLAPLVQRLTTEPHLILTPTTPLPAVVRQDATTWAVKLKEVLSNMNKARRAALQFQKSLRNDGKTKKTHDDMVAFCINGLRIKHQVTKVNLMASVNEEHELSTQRSLNKFICYTLKQCWRLKHHPLTLEEDLQPAIPSIQPDLNSLVKNVIDKIEARGRRILAVEGDTNSFIVHCPTAEAASDLWASCDIINDSLFLTLLASTDESHNPVLNKFRIRSIEMRTHIDGPEFLKYKKALLLAADRADEAPNVAINI
;
A
#
# COMPACT_ATOMS: atom_id res chain seq x y z
N MET A 1 -2.85 26.16 -38.38
CA MET A 1 -3.05 24.72 -38.65
C MET A 1 -1.71 24.05 -38.48
N GLY A 2 -1.60 23.19 -37.47
CA GLY A 2 -0.38 22.46 -37.14
C GLY A 2 0.02 22.55 -35.68
N ASP A 3 -0.93 22.43 -34.74
CA ASP A 3 -0.63 22.04 -33.36
C ASP A 3 -0.33 20.54 -33.37
N ASP A 4 0.91 20.18 -33.69
CA ASP A 4 1.44 18.84 -33.36
C ASP A 4 1.76 18.84 -31.86
N GLU A 5 0.72 18.67 -31.05
CA GLU A 5 0.87 18.17 -29.69
C GLU A 5 1.57 16.81 -29.79
N ASN A 6 2.84 16.81 -29.38
CA ASN A 6 3.67 15.66 -29.11
C ASN A 6 2.99 14.81 -28.02
N LYS A 7 1.98 14.01 -28.40
CA LYS A 7 1.42 12.94 -27.57
C LYS A 7 2.53 11.93 -27.37
N SER A 8 3.21 12.01 -26.23
CA SER A 8 4.18 11.00 -25.83
C SER A 8 3.50 9.63 -25.88
N GLU A 9 3.86 8.80 -26.85
CA GLU A 9 3.35 7.43 -26.94
C GLU A 9 3.63 6.71 -25.62
N SER A 10 2.59 6.12 -25.01
CA SER A 10 2.77 5.30 -23.81
C SER A 10 3.64 4.10 -24.18
N HIS A 11 4.79 3.95 -23.53
CA HIS A 11 5.74 2.88 -23.83
C HIS A 11 5.29 1.53 -23.24
N ARG A 12 4.33 1.53 -22.31
CA ARG A 12 3.78 0.32 -21.67
C ARG A 12 2.27 0.43 -21.50
N THR A 13 1.58 -0.67 -21.75
CA THR A 13 0.13 -0.79 -21.53
C THR A 13 -0.14 -1.97 -20.60
N VAL A 14 -0.78 -1.71 -19.47
CA VAL A 14 -1.18 -2.70 -18.47
C VAL A 14 -2.69 -2.87 -18.53
N LEU A 15 -3.15 -4.10 -18.72
CA LEU A 15 -4.56 -4.48 -18.66
C LEU A 15 -4.82 -5.23 -17.36
N ILE A 16 -5.66 -4.68 -16.50
CA ILE A 16 -6.07 -5.30 -15.23
C ILE A 16 -7.50 -5.81 -15.39
N LEU A 17 -7.72 -7.09 -15.12
CA LEU A 17 -9.05 -7.69 -15.13
C LEU A 17 -9.62 -7.63 -13.71
N SER A 18 -10.79 -7.06 -13.50
CA SER A 18 -11.41 -6.98 -12.18
C SER A 18 -12.86 -7.42 -12.26
N ASP A 19 -13.45 -7.80 -11.13
CA ASP A 19 -14.90 -7.95 -11.05
C ASP A 19 -15.57 -6.56 -11.00
N THR A 20 -15.07 -5.68 -10.14
CA THR A 20 -15.54 -4.31 -9.96
C THR A 20 -14.34 -3.36 -9.81
N TRP A 21 -14.58 -2.07 -10.01
CA TRP A 21 -13.63 -0.99 -9.71
C TRP A 21 -14.22 -0.16 -8.57
N SER A 22 -13.52 -0.09 -7.44
CA SER A 22 -13.94 0.75 -6.32
C SER A 22 -12.77 1.11 -5.41
N SER A 23 -12.79 2.33 -4.91
CA SER A 23 -11.88 2.83 -3.86
C SER A 23 -12.28 2.40 -2.44
N THR A 24 -13.48 1.79 -2.28
CA THR A 24 -14.09 1.51 -0.97
C THR A 24 -14.60 0.08 -0.78
N LYS A 25 -14.64 -0.74 -1.82
CA LYS A 25 -15.01 -2.16 -1.69
C LYS A 25 -13.80 -2.98 -1.27
N GLU A 26 -14.05 -4.07 -0.55
CA GLU A 26 -13.05 -5.08 -0.23
C GLU A 26 -12.76 -5.97 -1.47
N GLY A 27 -11.84 -6.93 -1.34
CA GLY A 27 -11.67 -8.00 -2.30
C GLY A 27 -10.73 -7.62 -3.43
N ILE A 28 -11.05 -8.12 -4.61
CA ILE A 28 -10.31 -7.85 -5.84
C ILE A 28 -10.30 -6.34 -6.14
N ALA A 29 -11.42 -5.65 -5.86
CA ALA A 29 -11.56 -4.21 -6.07
C ALA A 29 -10.47 -3.39 -5.37
N ALA A 30 -10.23 -3.66 -4.08
CA ALA A 30 -9.21 -2.98 -3.29
C ALA A 30 -7.80 -3.21 -3.85
N VAL A 31 -7.50 -4.44 -4.26
CA VAL A 31 -6.20 -4.78 -4.86
C VAL A 31 -6.04 -4.10 -6.22
N THR A 32 -7.04 -4.20 -7.10
CA THR A 32 -7.06 -3.54 -8.41
C THR A 32 -6.87 -2.03 -8.28
N TYR A 33 -7.59 -1.39 -7.36
CA TYR A 33 -7.45 0.04 -7.08
C TYR A 33 -6.03 0.37 -6.62
N GLY A 34 -5.49 -0.37 -5.64
CA GLY A 34 -4.14 -0.15 -5.11
C GLY A 34 -3.06 -0.34 -6.18
N LEU A 35 -3.16 -1.39 -7.00
CA LEU A 35 -2.26 -1.67 -8.11
C LEU A 35 -2.29 -0.53 -9.14
N ALA A 36 -3.48 -0.18 -9.62
CA ALA A 36 -3.66 0.87 -10.63
C ALA A 36 -3.19 2.23 -10.11
N SER A 37 -3.55 2.58 -8.88
CA SER A 37 -3.13 3.84 -8.23
C SER A 37 -1.62 3.93 -8.12
N LYS A 38 -0.94 2.84 -7.71
CA LYS A 38 0.52 2.80 -7.64
C LYS A 38 1.16 2.90 -9.02
N LEU A 39 0.68 2.15 -10.02
CA LEU A 39 1.18 2.21 -11.40
C LEU A 39 0.96 3.57 -12.06
N ALA A 40 -0.17 4.23 -11.77
CA ALA A 40 -0.50 5.56 -12.29
C ALA A 40 0.50 6.64 -11.84
N THR A 41 1.27 6.38 -10.77
CA THR A 41 2.35 7.29 -10.36
C THR A 41 3.54 7.30 -11.33
N TYR A 42 3.57 6.44 -12.34
CA TYR A 42 4.67 6.31 -13.31
C TYR A 42 4.28 6.87 -14.68
N LYS A 43 5.13 7.73 -15.26
CA LYS A 43 4.91 8.28 -16.60
C LYS A 43 5.10 7.18 -17.65
N GLY A 44 4.35 7.27 -18.75
CA GLY A 44 4.48 6.37 -19.90
C GLY A 44 3.79 5.01 -19.73
N ILE A 45 3.09 4.79 -18.61
CA ILE A 45 2.22 3.63 -18.41
C ILE A 45 0.79 4.03 -18.74
N LYS A 46 0.16 3.26 -19.62
CA LYS A 46 -1.28 3.33 -19.88
C LYS A 46 -1.97 2.19 -19.16
N ILE A 47 -2.99 2.50 -18.35
CA ILE A 47 -3.67 1.51 -17.51
C ILE A 47 -5.10 1.35 -17.99
N TYR A 48 -5.45 0.11 -18.32
CA TYR A 48 -6.80 -0.31 -18.60
C TYR A 48 -7.30 -1.18 -17.47
N VAL A 49 -8.48 -0.89 -16.95
CA VAL A 49 -9.17 -1.81 -16.04
C VAL A 49 -10.43 -2.28 -16.76
N ASN A 50 -10.54 -3.60 -16.91
CA ASN A 50 -11.72 -4.23 -17.48
C ASN A 50 -12.53 -4.90 -16.38
N THR A 51 -13.80 -4.52 -16.25
CA THR A 51 -14.69 -4.92 -15.15
C THR A 51 -16.01 -5.48 -15.66
N VAL A 52 -16.64 -6.39 -14.89
CA VAL A 52 -17.98 -6.90 -15.21
C VAL A 52 -19.10 -6.04 -14.61
N ASP A 53 -18.80 -5.24 -13.58
CA ASP A 53 -19.77 -4.43 -12.86
C ASP A 53 -20.15 -3.18 -13.67
N GLN A 54 -21.37 -3.14 -14.19
CA GLN A 54 -21.90 -1.95 -14.87
C GLN A 54 -22.23 -0.81 -13.90
N SER A 55 -22.35 -1.10 -12.60
CA SER A 55 -22.81 -0.17 -11.56
C SER A 55 -21.70 0.57 -10.82
N ILE A 56 -20.55 0.79 -11.49
CA ILE A 56 -19.46 1.64 -10.97
C ILE A 56 -20.00 3.03 -10.64
N SER A 57 -19.79 3.45 -9.39
CA SER A 57 -20.27 4.73 -8.88
C SER A 57 -19.68 5.92 -9.66
N THR A 58 -20.38 7.05 -9.67
CA THR A 58 -19.86 8.29 -10.29
C THR A 58 -18.56 8.75 -9.61
N SER A 59 -18.42 8.51 -8.30
CA SER A 59 -17.22 8.84 -7.53
C SER A 59 -16.02 8.00 -8.01
N ASP A 60 -16.20 6.68 -8.11
CA ASP A 60 -15.14 5.76 -8.54
C ASP A 60 -14.73 6.00 -10.01
N ARG A 61 -15.66 6.42 -10.87
CA ARG A 61 -15.34 6.83 -12.26
C ARG A 61 -14.47 8.07 -12.31
N LYS A 62 -14.82 9.12 -11.54
CA LYS A 62 -14.00 10.34 -11.43
C LYS A 62 -12.62 10.03 -10.86
N GLU A 63 -12.55 9.10 -9.92
CA GLU A 63 -11.28 8.67 -9.34
C GLU A 63 -10.41 7.92 -10.35
N ALA A 64 -10.99 7.04 -11.18
CA ALA A 64 -10.27 6.40 -12.29
C ALA A 64 -9.73 7.44 -13.29
N GLU A 65 -10.55 8.42 -13.68
CA GLU A 65 -10.15 9.52 -14.57
C GLU A 65 -9.00 10.34 -13.96
N ARG A 66 -9.07 10.65 -12.65
CA ARG A 66 -8.02 11.35 -11.91
C ARG A 66 -6.69 10.59 -11.93
N LEU A 67 -6.74 9.26 -11.90
CA LEU A 67 -5.57 8.38 -11.98
C LEU A 67 -5.11 8.12 -13.42
N GLY A 68 -5.83 8.60 -14.44
CA GLY A 68 -5.56 8.29 -15.84
C GLY A 68 -5.82 6.82 -16.20
N VAL A 69 -6.74 6.16 -15.47
CA VAL A 69 -7.15 4.77 -15.69
C VAL A 69 -8.34 4.73 -16.63
N GLU A 70 -8.22 4.01 -17.75
CA GLU A 70 -9.32 3.79 -18.70
C GLU A 70 -10.16 2.57 -18.26
N LEU A 71 -11.37 2.84 -17.78
CA LEU A 71 -12.33 1.79 -17.41
C LEU A 71 -13.06 1.25 -18.64
N SER A 72 -13.18 -0.07 -18.74
CA SER A 72 -13.94 -0.76 -19.78
C SER A 72 -14.81 -1.88 -19.18
N ILE A 73 -15.96 -2.16 -19.80
CA ILE A 73 -16.92 -3.16 -19.30
C ILE A 73 -16.92 -4.39 -20.22
N PHE A 74 -16.79 -5.59 -19.65
CA PHE A 74 -16.68 -6.88 -20.37
C PHE A 74 -17.78 -7.14 -21.40
N GLU A 75 -19.01 -6.76 -21.10
CA GLU A 75 -20.18 -7.06 -21.94
C GLU A 75 -20.22 -6.24 -23.24
N ASN A 76 -19.33 -5.26 -23.40
CA ASN A 76 -19.22 -4.55 -24.66
C ASN A 76 -18.33 -5.36 -25.63
N PRO A 77 -18.85 -5.90 -26.75
CA PRO A 77 -18.07 -6.73 -27.69
C PRO A 77 -16.86 -6.00 -28.30
N THR A 78 -16.79 -4.67 -28.17
CA THR A 78 -15.69 -3.84 -28.63
C THR A 78 -14.74 -3.38 -27.52
N TRP A 79 -14.90 -3.84 -26.26
CA TRP A 79 -14.13 -3.35 -25.10
C TRP A 79 -12.62 -3.44 -25.32
N SER A 80 -12.18 -4.46 -26.04
CA SER A 80 -10.78 -4.69 -26.35
C SER A 80 -10.35 -4.22 -27.75
N ALA A 81 -11.26 -3.70 -28.58
CA ALA A 81 -10.96 -3.32 -29.97
C ALA A 81 -9.98 -2.14 -30.07
N ASN A 82 -9.99 -1.27 -29.05
CA ASN A 82 -9.15 -0.07 -29.00
C ASN A 82 -7.90 -0.26 -28.12
N ILE A 83 -7.76 -1.40 -27.45
CA ILE A 83 -6.59 -1.68 -26.60
C ILE A 83 -5.51 -2.31 -27.48
N ARG A 84 -4.39 -1.60 -27.65
CA ARG A 84 -3.23 -2.05 -28.44
C ARG A 84 -1.99 -2.11 -27.57
N ASN A 85 -1.03 -2.93 -27.98
CA ASN A 85 0.30 -3.03 -27.37
C ASN A 85 0.26 -3.33 -25.86
N VAL A 86 -0.66 -4.21 -25.44
CA VAL A 86 -0.72 -4.69 -24.04
C VAL A 86 0.55 -5.46 -23.75
N THR A 87 1.39 -4.89 -22.89
CA THR A 87 2.62 -5.54 -22.46
C THR A 87 2.37 -6.50 -21.32
N GLN A 88 1.33 -6.24 -20.51
CA GLN A 88 0.99 -7.04 -19.33
C GLN A 88 -0.51 -7.17 -19.12
N ILE A 89 -0.91 -8.36 -18.68
CA ILE A 89 -2.26 -8.68 -18.26
C ILE A 89 -2.20 -9.11 -16.80
N ILE A 90 -2.95 -8.42 -15.94
CA ILE A 90 -3.11 -8.78 -14.54
C ILE A 90 -4.45 -9.49 -14.37
N GLY A 91 -4.37 -10.76 -13.98
CA GLY A 91 -5.50 -11.59 -13.62
C GLY A 91 -5.53 -11.87 -12.13
N HIS A 92 -6.70 -12.25 -11.62
CA HIS A 92 -6.98 -12.53 -10.23
C HIS A 92 -7.57 -13.93 -10.12
N ALA A 93 -6.84 -14.82 -9.46
CA ALA A 93 -7.25 -16.17 -9.14
C ALA A 93 -8.10 -16.17 -7.85
N PRO A 94 -9.20 -16.94 -7.83
CA PRO A 94 -9.67 -17.89 -8.83
C PRO A 94 -10.64 -17.31 -9.88
N PHE A 95 -10.89 -16.00 -9.91
CA PHE A 95 -12.02 -15.42 -10.63
C PHE A 95 -11.80 -15.24 -12.13
N ASN A 96 -10.79 -14.46 -12.54
CA ASN A 96 -10.57 -14.08 -13.95
C ASN A 96 -9.18 -14.48 -14.49
N HIS A 97 -8.46 -15.30 -13.74
CA HIS A 97 -7.14 -15.84 -14.11
C HIS A 97 -7.15 -16.61 -15.45
N GLN A 98 -8.16 -17.44 -15.72
CA GLN A 98 -8.27 -18.16 -17.01
C GLN A 98 -8.45 -17.20 -18.18
N LEU A 99 -9.20 -16.12 -17.97
CA LEU A 99 -9.44 -15.10 -18.97
C LEU A 99 -8.17 -14.30 -19.28
N ALA A 100 -7.36 -13.99 -18.27
CA ALA A 100 -6.05 -13.38 -18.47
C ALA A 100 -5.15 -14.26 -19.38
N LEU A 101 -5.10 -15.56 -19.12
CA LEU A 101 -4.35 -16.51 -19.95
C LEU A 101 -4.92 -16.62 -21.38
N LYS A 102 -6.24 -16.67 -21.52
CA LYS A 102 -6.91 -16.71 -22.83
C LYS A 102 -6.60 -15.45 -23.64
N LEU A 103 -6.66 -14.27 -23.03
CA LEU A 103 -6.33 -13.00 -23.69
C LEU A 103 -4.87 -12.96 -24.14
N LYS A 104 -3.95 -13.50 -23.34
CA LYS A 104 -2.56 -13.70 -23.77
C LYS A 104 -2.51 -14.59 -25.01
N ASP A 105 -3.09 -15.79 -24.95
CA ASP A 105 -2.97 -16.76 -26.05
C ASP A 105 -3.62 -16.30 -27.36
N GLU A 106 -4.76 -15.61 -27.28
CA GLU A 106 -5.59 -15.31 -28.45
C GLU A 106 -5.40 -13.90 -29.02
N LYS A 107 -5.02 -12.92 -28.18
CA LYS A 107 -5.08 -11.50 -28.57
C LYS A 107 -3.81 -10.72 -28.30
N PHE A 108 -3.17 -10.95 -27.16
CA PHE A 108 -1.99 -10.21 -26.71
C PHE A 108 -0.84 -11.20 -26.51
N ILE A 109 -0.42 -11.85 -27.60
CA ILE A 109 0.51 -13.00 -27.61
C ILE A 109 1.85 -12.65 -26.94
N ASP A 110 2.33 -11.43 -27.13
CA ASP A 110 3.60 -10.94 -26.58
C ASP A 110 3.48 -10.41 -25.13
N SER A 111 2.29 -10.49 -24.53
CA SER A 111 2.06 -9.99 -23.17
C SER A 111 2.52 -10.99 -22.10
N GLU A 112 2.95 -10.43 -20.97
CA GLU A 112 3.16 -11.18 -19.74
C GLU A 112 1.88 -11.26 -18.93
N VAL A 113 1.69 -12.37 -18.20
CA VAL A 113 0.52 -12.54 -17.32
C VAL A 113 1.00 -12.58 -15.88
N LEU A 114 0.47 -11.67 -15.06
CA LEU A 114 0.64 -11.69 -13.61
C LEU A 114 -0.67 -12.19 -13.00
N SER A 115 -0.58 -13.21 -12.15
CA SER A 115 -1.77 -13.77 -11.47
C SER A 115 -1.75 -13.46 -9.98
N PHE A 116 -2.79 -12.77 -9.49
CA PHE A 116 -2.98 -12.45 -8.08
C PHE A 116 -3.87 -13.50 -7.41
N PHE A 117 -3.35 -14.20 -6.42
CA PHE A 117 -4.05 -15.19 -5.62
C PHE A 117 -4.53 -14.54 -4.34
N HIS A 118 -5.84 -14.48 -4.17
CA HIS A 118 -6.46 -13.73 -3.07
C HIS A 118 -6.86 -14.56 -1.87
N THR A 119 -6.99 -15.87 -2.04
CA THR A 119 -7.58 -16.74 -1.03
C THR A 119 -6.98 -18.13 -1.12
N THR A 120 -7.20 -18.93 -0.08
CA THR A 120 -6.87 -20.36 -0.09
C THR A 120 -8.09 -21.17 -0.51
N ILE A 121 -7.88 -22.37 -1.05
CA ILE A 121 -9.02 -23.26 -1.35
C ILE A 121 -9.78 -23.58 -0.06
N ASP A 122 -9.06 -23.73 1.04
CA ASP A 122 -9.63 -24.07 2.34
C ASP A 122 -10.55 -22.94 2.82
N ASP A 123 -10.13 -21.68 2.70
CA ASP A 123 -10.94 -20.48 3.03
C ASP A 123 -12.24 -20.40 2.21
N VAL A 124 -12.22 -20.87 0.96
CA VAL A 124 -13.40 -20.86 0.07
C VAL A 124 -14.20 -22.17 0.10
N SER A 125 -13.61 -23.27 0.55
CA SER A 125 -14.28 -24.58 0.59
C SER A 125 -15.48 -24.59 1.53
N TRP A 126 -15.45 -23.77 2.58
CA TRP A 126 -16.59 -23.55 3.49
C TRP A 126 -17.76 -22.82 2.83
N THR A 127 -17.53 -22.20 1.67
CA THR A 127 -18.52 -21.41 0.93
C THR A 127 -18.97 -22.11 -0.35
N ALA A 128 -18.41 -23.28 -0.69
CA ALA A 128 -18.57 -23.92 -1.99
C ALA A 128 -20.05 -24.16 -2.39
N ASP A 129 -20.92 -24.41 -1.41
CA ASP A 129 -22.37 -24.62 -1.65
C ASP A 129 -23.12 -23.33 -2.03
N ASN A 130 -22.55 -22.15 -1.74
CA ASN A 130 -23.15 -20.83 -1.98
C ASN A 130 -22.38 -19.97 -3.00
N LEU A 131 -21.36 -20.53 -3.67
CA LEU A 131 -20.67 -19.79 -4.72
C LEU A 131 -21.51 -19.80 -6.00
N PRO A 132 -21.69 -18.64 -6.65
CA PRO A 132 -22.44 -18.56 -7.90
C PRO A 132 -21.69 -19.18 -9.10
N TYR A 133 -20.54 -19.83 -8.89
CA TYR A 133 -19.70 -20.43 -9.93
C TYR A 133 -18.94 -21.65 -9.42
N SER A 134 -18.55 -22.55 -10.33
CA SER A 134 -17.70 -23.70 -10.02
C SER A 134 -16.31 -23.23 -9.62
N PHE A 135 -15.91 -23.51 -8.39
CA PHE A 135 -14.58 -23.17 -7.92
C PHE A 135 -13.52 -24.04 -8.64
N PRO A 136 -12.45 -23.44 -9.20
CA PRO A 136 -11.40 -24.20 -9.86
C PRO A 136 -10.72 -25.20 -8.92
N THR A 137 -10.37 -26.36 -9.46
CA THR A 137 -9.60 -27.37 -8.74
C THR A 137 -8.20 -26.87 -8.41
N MET A 138 -7.57 -27.48 -7.39
CA MET A 138 -6.17 -27.22 -7.05
C MET A 138 -5.23 -27.33 -8.25
N ASN A 139 -5.45 -28.33 -9.12
CA ASN A 139 -4.58 -28.54 -10.28
C ASN A 139 -4.78 -27.46 -11.34
N GLU A 140 -6.00 -26.97 -11.54
CA GLU A 140 -6.26 -25.84 -12.46
C GLU A 140 -5.57 -24.55 -11.98
N LEU A 141 -5.61 -24.27 -10.67
CA LEU A 141 -4.94 -23.11 -10.09
C LEU A 141 -3.41 -23.21 -10.15
N VAL A 142 -2.85 -24.41 -9.92
CA VAL A 142 -1.41 -24.66 -10.12
C VAL A 142 -1.03 -24.52 -11.58
N ASN A 143 -1.81 -25.07 -12.52
CA ASN A 143 -1.56 -24.92 -13.96
C ASN A 143 -1.63 -23.44 -14.38
N CYS A 144 -2.54 -22.65 -13.79
CA CYS A 144 -2.57 -21.21 -14.03
C CYS A 144 -1.29 -20.52 -13.54
N ALA A 145 -0.85 -20.84 -12.33
CA ALA A 145 0.37 -20.29 -11.75
C ALA A 145 1.59 -20.62 -12.63
N GLU A 146 1.68 -21.85 -13.13
CA GLU A 146 2.70 -22.27 -14.08
C GLU A 146 2.69 -21.46 -15.38
N ARG A 147 1.51 -21.13 -15.91
CA ARG A 147 1.39 -20.39 -17.18
C ARG A 147 1.58 -18.88 -17.03
N SER A 148 1.58 -18.38 -15.80
CA SER A 148 1.82 -16.97 -15.49
C SER A 148 3.32 -16.67 -15.54
N SER A 149 3.67 -15.44 -15.92
CA SER A 149 5.04 -14.93 -15.85
C SER A 149 5.49 -14.76 -14.39
N ALA A 150 4.56 -14.33 -13.52
CA ALA A 150 4.72 -14.32 -12.07
C ALA A 150 3.38 -14.48 -11.36
N VAL A 151 3.43 -14.89 -10.11
CA VAL A 151 2.28 -15.06 -9.24
C VAL A 151 2.47 -14.22 -7.99
N TYR A 152 1.46 -13.43 -7.64
CA TYR A 152 1.42 -12.67 -6.39
C TYR A 152 0.37 -13.26 -5.47
N SER A 153 0.73 -13.59 -4.23
CA SER A 153 -0.28 -13.86 -3.20
C SER A 153 -0.51 -12.63 -2.37
N VAL A 154 -1.79 -12.31 -2.17
CA VAL A 154 -2.19 -11.16 -1.37
C VAL A 154 -2.23 -11.59 0.09
N THR A 155 -1.28 -11.08 0.89
CA THR A 155 -0.97 -11.46 2.30
C THR A 155 -0.05 -12.67 2.51
N GLU A 156 0.61 -12.70 3.68
CA GLU A 156 1.54 -13.76 4.08
C GLU A 156 0.87 -15.13 4.24
N LYS A 157 -0.36 -15.18 4.78
CA LYS A 157 -1.13 -16.42 4.95
C LYS A 157 -1.34 -17.11 3.60
N VAL A 158 -1.82 -16.35 2.62
CA VAL A 158 -2.10 -16.84 1.26
C VAL A 158 -0.79 -17.21 0.56
N HIS A 159 0.26 -16.40 0.72
CA HIS A 159 1.57 -16.68 0.17
C HIS A 159 2.15 -17.99 0.71
N PHE A 160 2.13 -18.19 2.03
CA PHE A 160 2.64 -19.42 2.64
C PHE A 160 1.89 -20.67 2.12
N TYR A 161 0.55 -20.60 2.08
CA TYR A 161 -0.28 -21.69 1.57
C TYR A 161 0.09 -22.06 0.13
N TRP A 162 0.09 -21.08 -0.77
CA TRP A 162 0.33 -21.33 -2.19
C TRP A 162 1.77 -21.69 -2.49
N SER A 163 2.75 -21.12 -1.78
CA SER A 163 4.16 -21.54 -1.89
C SER A 163 4.32 -23.03 -1.61
N ALA A 164 3.64 -23.56 -0.59
CA ALA A 164 3.65 -24.99 -0.28
C ALA A 164 2.95 -25.82 -1.37
N LYS A 165 1.81 -25.35 -1.90
CA LYS A 165 1.10 -26.05 -2.98
C LYS A 165 1.93 -26.08 -4.28
N PHE A 166 2.50 -24.96 -4.67
CA PHE A 166 3.35 -24.83 -5.86
C PHE A 166 4.56 -25.74 -5.77
N ARG A 167 5.29 -25.74 -4.64
CA ARG A 167 6.46 -26.62 -4.44
C ARG A 167 6.12 -28.10 -4.59
N ASN A 168 4.93 -28.50 -4.15
CA ASN A 168 4.53 -29.91 -4.12
C ASN A 168 3.84 -30.39 -5.41
N ARG A 169 3.25 -29.48 -6.19
CA ARG A 169 2.35 -29.84 -7.31
C ARG A 169 2.75 -29.27 -8.66
N ALA A 170 3.53 -28.19 -8.69
CA ALA A 170 3.98 -27.62 -9.95
C ALA A 170 5.06 -28.51 -10.57
N LYS A 171 4.94 -28.73 -11.87
CA LYS A 171 5.90 -29.39 -12.75
C LYS A 171 7.09 -28.49 -13.06
N LYS A 172 6.93 -27.16 -12.94
CA LYS A 172 8.02 -26.18 -13.12
C LYS A 172 8.09 -25.16 -11.98
N PRO A 173 9.26 -24.56 -11.73
CA PRO A 173 9.39 -23.46 -10.78
C PRO A 173 8.41 -22.32 -11.13
N ILE A 174 7.77 -21.78 -10.09
CA ILE A 174 6.88 -20.63 -10.19
C ILE A 174 7.56 -19.44 -9.52
N ASP A 175 7.64 -18.31 -10.22
CA ASP A 175 8.03 -17.03 -9.61
C ASP A 175 6.88 -16.54 -8.73
N HIS A 176 6.91 -16.96 -7.47
CA HIS A 176 5.88 -16.67 -6.48
C HIS A 176 6.35 -15.57 -5.53
N ARG A 177 5.57 -14.50 -5.46
CA ARG A 177 5.89 -13.28 -4.74
C ARG A 177 4.75 -12.89 -3.80
N LEU A 178 5.10 -12.13 -2.76
CA LEU A 178 4.13 -11.57 -1.82
C LEU A 178 3.69 -10.19 -2.31
N TYR A 179 2.41 -9.87 -2.16
CA TYR A 179 1.86 -8.52 -2.28
C TYR A 179 1.03 -8.21 -1.04
N GLU A 180 1.52 -7.37 -0.13
CA GLU A 180 0.72 -6.97 1.03
C GLU A 180 -0.22 -5.81 0.67
N PRO A 181 -1.51 -5.87 1.03
CA PRO A 181 -2.45 -4.80 0.69
C PRO A 181 -2.09 -3.50 1.41
N LEU A 182 -2.27 -2.38 0.71
CA LEU A 182 -2.24 -1.04 1.29
C LEU A 182 -3.63 -0.42 1.16
N SER A 183 -3.99 0.39 2.13
CA SER A 183 -5.27 1.10 2.11
C SER A 183 -5.16 2.46 1.40
N HIS A 184 -6.31 3.10 1.16
CA HIS A 184 -6.39 4.38 0.48
C HIS A 184 -5.59 5.47 1.24
N PRO A 185 -4.80 6.32 0.57
CA PRO A 185 -3.99 7.36 1.25
C PRO A 185 -4.78 8.30 2.16
N LEU A 186 -6.04 8.61 1.82
CA LEU A 186 -6.91 9.45 2.65
C LEU A 186 -7.22 8.84 4.02
N LEU A 187 -7.19 7.51 4.16
CA LEU A 187 -7.41 6.86 5.45
C LEU A 187 -6.26 7.13 6.42
N PHE A 188 -5.08 7.52 5.94
CA PHE A 188 -3.96 7.93 6.78
C PHE A 188 -4.07 9.38 7.30
N GLN A 189 -5.28 9.93 7.38
CA GLN A 189 -5.49 11.19 8.08
C GLN A 189 -5.50 10.95 9.59
N VAL A 190 -5.07 11.96 10.35
CA VAL A 190 -5.09 11.87 11.82
C VAL A 190 -6.55 12.00 12.26
N PRO A 191 -7.06 11.06 13.08
CA PRO A 191 -8.44 11.11 13.51
C PRO A 191 -8.66 12.33 14.42
N PRO A 192 -9.72 13.13 14.20
CA PRO A 192 -10.10 14.15 15.16
C PRO A 192 -10.50 13.49 16.48
N VAL A 193 -10.10 14.06 17.62
CA VAL A 193 -10.54 13.56 18.92
C VAL A 193 -12.03 13.86 19.08
N ARG A 194 -12.87 12.84 18.92
CA ARG A 194 -14.30 12.95 19.18
C ARG A 194 -14.53 13.11 20.68
N LYS A 195 -15.19 14.21 21.06
CA LYS A 195 -15.76 14.42 22.40
C LYS A 195 -17.26 14.29 22.29
N CYS A 196 -17.79 13.12 22.64
CA CYS A 196 -19.22 12.87 22.65
C CYS A 196 -19.55 12.01 23.88
N ASP A 197 -20.74 12.22 24.44
CA ASP A 197 -21.23 11.43 25.58
C ASP A 197 -21.70 10.02 25.17
N GLU A 198 -21.87 9.78 23.86
CA GLU A 198 -22.25 8.49 23.26
C GLU A 198 -21.04 7.71 22.76
N ILE A 199 -20.99 6.41 23.08
CA ILE A 199 -20.00 5.43 22.61
C ILE A 199 -20.53 4.80 21.31
N ARG A 200 -19.90 5.11 20.19
CA ARG A 200 -20.27 4.58 18.86
C ARG A 200 -19.42 3.39 18.49
N LEU A 201 -20.08 2.29 18.17
CA LEU A 201 -19.47 1.02 17.80
C LEU A 201 -19.83 0.72 16.36
N LEU A 202 -18.85 0.78 15.46
CA LEU A 202 -19.05 0.59 14.03
C LEU A 202 -18.71 -0.84 13.62
N VAL A 203 -19.65 -1.55 13.02
CA VAL A 203 -19.42 -2.84 12.36
C VAL A 203 -19.34 -2.59 10.87
N LEU A 204 -18.20 -2.94 10.24
CA LEU A 204 -18.03 -2.85 8.79
C LEU A 204 -18.44 -4.16 8.13
N THR A 205 -19.19 -4.09 7.03
CA THR A 205 -19.60 -5.28 6.26
C THR A 205 -19.70 -5.02 4.76
N ASP A 206 -19.44 -6.06 3.94
CA ASP A 206 -19.69 -6.10 2.49
C ASP A 206 -20.62 -7.27 2.19
N ASN A 207 -21.92 -7.01 2.16
CA ASN A 207 -22.93 -8.05 1.98
C ASN A 207 -23.20 -8.39 0.50
N ASN A 208 -22.26 -8.07 -0.40
CA ASN A 208 -22.34 -8.55 -1.79
C ASN A 208 -22.25 -10.08 -1.92
N GLN A 209 -22.03 -10.82 -0.81
CA GLN A 209 -22.00 -12.27 -0.79
C GLN A 209 -23.16 -12.87 0.01
N GLU A 210 -23.83 -13.86 -0.56
CA GLU A 210 -24.82 -14.67 0.15
C GLU A 210 -24.12 -15.53 1.21
N GLY A 211 -24.24 -15.14 2.48
CA GLY A 211 -23.78 -15.92 3.62
C GLY A 211 -23.29 -15.06 4.78
N ASN A 212 -23.28 -15.63 5.99
CA ASN A 212 -22.86 -14.95 7.22
C ASN A 212 -21.32 -14.86 7.30
N PHE A 213 -20.60 -14.50 6.25
CA PHE A 213 -19.13 -14.50 6.24
C PHE A 213 -18.53 -13.20 6.77
N CYS A 214 -19.21 -12.08 6.49
CA CYS A 214 -18.76 -10.74 6.84
C CYS A 214 -18.79 -10.48 8.35
N GLY A 215 -19.53 -11.30 9.11
CA GLY A 215 -19.49 -11.30 10.56
C GLY A 215 -20.31 -10.19 11.20
N GLU A 216 -21.19 -9.54 10.42
CA GLU A 216 -22.06 -8.49 10.94
C GLU A 216 -23.00 -9.01 12.02
N ASP A 217 -23.37 -10.29 11.94
CA ASP A 217 -24.14 -11.01 12.95
C ASP A 217 -23.38 -11.17 14.27
N ILE A 218 -22.09 -11.52 14.21
CA ILE A 218 -21.20 -11.59 15.38
C ILE A 218 -21.05 -10.18 15.97
N GLY A 219 -20.74 -9.19 15.15
CA GLY A 219 -20.55 -7.80 15.57
C GLY A 219 -21.79 -7.23 16.28
N ALA A 220 -22.97 -7.34 15.66
CA ALA A 220 -24.22 -6.89 16.26
C ALA A 220 -24.56 -7.63 17.57
N CYS A 221 -24.39 -8.96 17.60
CA CYS A 221 -24.62 -9.76 18.80
C CYS A 221 -23.63 -9.40 19.92
N ALA A 222 -22.37 -9.12 19.59
CA ALA A 222 -21.33 -8.75 20.54
C ALA A 222 -21.63 -7.41 21.22
N VAL A 223 -22.11 -6.42 20.45
CA VAL A 223 -22.53 -5.13 21.03
C VAL A 223 -23.76 -5.29 21.91
N SER A 224 -24.73 -6.11 21.51
CA SER A 224 -25.88 -6.42 22.37
C SER A 224 -25.46 -7.09 23.69
N LYS A 225 -24.50 -8.02 23.64
CA LYS A 225 -23.97 -8.67 24.84
C LYS A 225 -23.16 -7.72 25.72
N LEU A 226 -22.39 -6.81 25.12
CA LEU A 226 -21.71 -5.75 25.86
C LEU A 226 -22.70 -4.88 26.62
N ALA A 227 -23.80 -4.51 25.99
CA ALA A 227 -24.85 -3.73 26.62
C ALA A 227 -25.46 -4.47 27.83
N GLU A 228 -25.70 -5.79 27.73
CA GLU A 228 -26.12 -6.62 28.87
C GLU A 228 -25.08 -6.66 30.00
N LEU A 229 -23.79 -6.71 29.66
CA LEU A 229 -22.71 -6.66 30.66
C LEU A 229 -22.68 -5.31 31.36
N TYR A 230 -22.89 -4.21 30.62
CA TYR A 230 -22.92 -2.87 31.20
C TYR A 230 -24.18 -2.58 31.99
N GLU A 231 -25.36 -3.05 31.61
CA GLU A 231 -26.56 -2.91 32.46
C GLU A 231 -26.35 -3.58 33.83
N LYS A 232 -25.69 -4.75 33.87
CA LYS A 232 -25.44 -5.46 35.12
C LYS A 232 -24.42 -4.78 36.04
N GLU A 233 -23.50 -4.00 35.49
CA GLU A 233 -22.36 -3.44 36.22
C GLU A 233 -22.41 -1.90 36.38
N TYR A 234 -23.04 -1.21 35.42
CA TYR A 234 -23.03 0.24 35.24
C TYR A 234 -24.33 0.74 34.56
N ASP A 235 -25.42 0.90 35.32
CA ASP A 235 -26.77 1.26 34.82
C ASP A 235 -26.80 2.40 33.76
N SER A 236 -25.91 3.39 33.87
CA SER A 236 -25.88 4.55 32.96
C SER A 236 -25.04 4.36 31.69
N LEU A 237 -24.15 3.35 31.62
CA LEU A 237 -23.21 3.21 30.51
C LEU A 237 -23.84 2.50 29.30
N ALA A 238 -24.74 1.55 29.55
CA ALA A 238 -25.46 0.83 28.50
C ALA A 238 -26.28 1.80 27.62
N GLN A 239 -26.89 2.82 28.22
CA GLN A 239 -27.68 3.85 27.52
C GLN A 239 -26.85 4.75 26.60
N LYS A 240 -25.52 4.73 26.75
CA LYS A 240 -24.59 5.51 25.91
C LYS A 240 -24.11 4.73 24.69
N LEU A 241 -24.39 3.44 24.59
CA LEU A 241 -23.96 2.63 23.46
C LEU A 241 -24.83 2.91 22.24
N LYS A 242 -24.20 3.13 21.08
CA LYS A 242 -24.86 3.17 19.78
C LYS A 242 -24.17 2.21 18.82
N LEU A 243 -24.93 1.29 18.25
CA LEU A 243 -24.48 0.38 17.20
C LEU A 243 -24.67 1.04 15.84
N ILE A 244 -23.61 1.04 15.04
CA ILE A 244 -23.64 1.50 13.66
C ILE A 244 -23.20 0.33 12.78
N ILE A 245 -24.03 -0.06 11.82
CA ILE A 245 -23.66 -1.01 10.78
C ILE A 245 -23.37 -0.21 9.53
N GLY A 246 -22.13 -0.22 9.08
CA GLY A 246 -21.74 0.46 7.85
C GLY A 246 -21.54 -0.53 6.71
N THR A 247 -22.01 -0.17 5.53
CA THR A 247 -21.95 -1.02 4.33
C THR A 247 -21.84 -0.20 3.03
N HIS A 248 -21.38 -0.84 1.97
CA HIS A 248 -21.41 -0.31 0.59
C HIS A 248 -22.67 -0.76 -0.19
N GLU A 249 -23.58 -1.51 0.45
CA GLU A 249 -24.84 -1.99 -0.16
C GLU A 249 -25.66 -0.86 -0.80
N LYS A 250 -26.44 -1.21 -1.83
CA LYS A 250 -27.38 -0.25 -2.44
C LYS A 250 -28.51 0.06 -1.45
N ALA A 251 -29.13 1.23 -1.57
CA ALA A 251 -30.19 1.69 -0.65
C ALA A 251 -31.33 0.68 -0.43
N GLY A 252 -31.66 -0.15 -1.43
CA GLY A 252 -32.68 -1.20 -1.32
C GLY A 252 -32.28 -2.45 -0.52
N GLU A 253 -30.98 -2.64 -0.27
CA GLU A 253 -30.42 -3.80 0.46
C GLU A 253 -30.19 -3.49 1.94
N LEU A 254 -30.09 -2.20 2.31
CA LEU A 254 -29.88 -1.74 3.69
C LEU A 254 -30.92 -2.28 4.67
N SER A 255 -32.17 -2.48 4.22
CA SER A 255 -33.24 -3.07 5.02
C SER A 255 -32.95 -4.52 5.40
N ARG A 256 -32.38 -5.31 4.49
CA ARG A 256 -32.00 -6.71 4.76
C ARG A 256 -30.88 -6.76 5.80
N THR A 257 -29.90 -5.88 5.68
CA THR A 257 -28.80 -5.77 6.65
C THR A 257 -29.30 -5.38 8.02
N ARG A 258 -30.19 -4.39 8.07
CA ARG A 258 -30.89 -4.00 9.30
C ARG A 258 -31.60 -5.20 9.91
N ASP A 259 -32.42 -5.92 9.15
CA ASP A 259 -33.20 -7.05 9.66
C ASP A 259 -32.30 -8.19 10.17
N ARG A 260 -31.20 -8.50 9.48
CA ARG A 260 -30.24 -9.52 9.92
C ARG A 260 -29.57 -9.13 11.23
N CYS A 261 -29.08 -7.90 11.34
CA CYS A 261 -28.42 -7.41 12.55
C CYS A 261 -29.41 -7.29 13.72
N GLN A 262 -30.62 -6.78 13.47
CA GLN A 262 -31.65 -6.61 14.49
C GLN A 262 -32.04 -7.96 15.12
N LYS A 263 -32.09 -9.04 14.34
CA LYS A 263 -32.35 -10.41 14.87
C LYS A 263 -31.29 -10.90 15.85
N GLN A 264 -30.10 -10.31 15.84
CA GLN A 264 -29.00 -10.67 16.76
C GLN A 264 -28.96 -9.79 18.01
N ILE A 265 -29.71 -8.69 18.03
CA ILE A 265 -29.83 -7.81 19.18
C ILE A 265 -30.83 -8.43 20.16
N LEU A 266 -30.35 -8.77 21.35
CA LEU A 266 -31.12 -9.41 22.41
C LEU A 266 -31.90 -8.39 23.27
N GLN A 267 -31.43 -7.14 23.31
CA GLN A 267 -32.05 -6.05 24.07
C GLN A 267 -32.87 -5.14 23.16
N ASN A 268 -34.15 -4.93 23.50
CA ASN A 268 -35.06 -4.13 22.68
C ASN A 268 -34.72 -2.62 22.59
N ASN A 269 -33.75 -2.13 23.37
CA ASN A 269 -33.45 -0.70 23.51
C ASN A 269 -32.07 -0.27 22.99
N LEU A 270 -31.24 -1.17 22.45
CA LEU A 270 -29.95 -0.77 21.87
C LEU A 270 -30.20 0.05 20.58
N PRO A 271 -29.84 1.34 20.51
CA PRO A 271 -29.99 2.12 19.29
C PRO A 271 -29.08 1.56 18.20
N MET A 272 -29.69 1.18 17.07
CA MET A 272 -28.99 0.70 15.89
C MET A 272 -29.27 1.59 14.68
N GLU A 273 -28.22 1.95 13.97
CA GLU A 273 -28.28 2.65 12.70
C GLU A 273 -27.57 1.82 11.62
N VAL A 274 -28.12 1.80 10.40
CA VAL A 274 -27.45 1.22 9.24
C VAL A 274 -27.14 2.36 8.27
N ILE A 275 -25.86 2.57 8.00
CA ILE A 275 -25.37 3.63 7.11
C ILE A 275 -24.78 3.02 5.84
N GLN A 276 -24.98 3.73 4.73
CA GLN A 276 -24.33 3.44 3.47
C GLN A 276 -23.19 4.43 3.28
N TRP A 277 -21.97 3.96 2.95
CA TRP A 277 -20.93 4.82 2.38
C TRP A 277 -20.88 4.62 0.87
N ARG A 278 -20.68 5.72 0.16
CA ARG A 278 -20.61 5.76 -1.32
C ARG A 278 -19.21 6.00 -1.84
N ASP A 279 -18.34 6.53 -0.99
CA ASP A 279 -16.94 6.79 -1.29
C ASP A 279 -16.08 6.76 -0.02
N VAL A 280 -14.76 6.90 -0.23
CA VAL A 280 -13.77 6.75 0.84
C VAL A 280 -13.85 7.86 1.88
N ASN A 281 -14.40 9.04 1.54
CA ASN A 281 -14.58 10.11 2.51
C ASN A 281 -15.73 9.78 3.46
N GLU A 282 -16.85 9.27 2.95
CA GLU A 282 -17.98 8.81 3.78
C GLU A 282 -17.57 7.63 4.67
N MET A 283 -16.78 6.69 4.16
CA MET A 283 -16.21 5.61 4.97
C MET A 283 -15.28 6.16 6.06
N LEU A 284 -14.36 7.08 5.71
CA LEU A 284 -13.45 7.71 6.66
C LEU A 284 -14.21 8.49 7.74
N GLU A 285 -15.26 9.20 7.35
CA GLU A 285 -16.14 9.92 8.28
C GLU A 285 -16.82 8.95 9.24
N ALA A 286 -17.38 7.84 8.76
CA ALA A 286 -17.96 6.80 9.61
C ALA A 286 -16.94 6.23 10.61
N ILE A 287 -15.73 5.93 10.13
CA ILE A 287 -14.62 5.43 10.95
C ILE A 287 -14.22 6.46 12.02
N HIS A 288 -13.96 7.71 11.64
CA HIS A 288 -13.58 8.79 12.56
C HIS A 288 -14.68 9.15 13.56
N ASN A 289 -15.95 8.96 13.17
CA ASN A 289 -17.09 9.17 14.05
C ASN A 289 -17.35 8.00 15.01
N SER A 290 -16.57 6.91 14.93
CA SER A 290 -16.68 5.75 15.82
C SER A 290 -15.63 5.76 16.94
N ASP A 291 -15.94 5.14 18.07
CA ASP A 291 -14.99 4.94 19.18
C ASP A 291 -14.20 3.65 19.01
N VAL A 292 -14.85 2.60 18.50
CA VAL A 292 -14.23 1.32 18.14
C VAL A 292 -14.90 0.78 16.88
N VAL A 293 -14.09 0.20 15.99
CA VAL A 293 -14.55 -0.51 14.78
C VAL A 293 -14.42 -2.02 14.97
N LEU A 294 -15.39 -2.79 14.46
CA LEU A 294 -15.42 -4.24 14.48
C LEU A 294 -15.39 -4.77 13.05
N ALA A 295 -14.36 -5.55 12.72
CA ALA A 295 -14.22 -6.36 11.52
C ALA A 295 -14.29 -7.84 11.92
N ALA A 296 -15.51 -8.31 12.20
CA ALA A 296 -15.77 -9.62 12.81
C ALA A 296 -15.90 -10.77 11.80
N SER A 297 -15.33 -10.60 10.61
CA SER A 297 -15.47 -11.56 9.52
C SER A 297 -14.87 -12.92 9.88
N ARG A 298 -15.61 -13.99 9.58
CA ARG A 298 -15.17 -15.37 9.86
C ARG A 298 -14.01 -15.78 8.99
N CYS A 299 -14.01 -15.28 7.76
CA CYS A 299 -12.93 -15.38 6.79
C CYS A 299 -12.84 -14.03 6.07
N GLU A 300 -11.68 -13.37 6.15
CA GLU A 300 -11.42 -12.10 5.48
C GLU A 300 -10.19 -12.29 4.59
N PRO A 301 -10.36 -12.64 3.31
CA PRO A 301 -9.24 -13.01 2.45
C PRO A 301 -8.30 -11.83 2.19
N MET A 302 -8.77 -10.58 2.29
CA MET A 302 -7.96 -9.39 1.98
C MET A 302 -7.65 -8.51 3.18
N GLY A 303 -8.53 -8.50 4.19
CA GLY A 303 -8.27 -7.69 5.38
C GLY A 303 -8.70 -6.24 5.27
N PHE A 304 -9.44 -5.84 4.23
CA PHE A 304 -9.56 -4.42 3.93
C PHE A 304 -10.35 -3.67 5.01
N PHE A 305 -11.40 -4.30 5.56
CA PHE A 305 -12.21 -3.69 6.61
C PHE A 305 -11.51 -3.68 7.96
N GLY A 306 -10.62 -4.63 8.23
CA GLY A 306 -9.70 -4.50 9.35
C GLY A 306 -8.62 -3.43 9.11
N LEU A 307 -8.13 -3.27 7.88
CA LEU A 307 -7.02 -2.39 7.54
C LEU A 307 -7.42 -0.91 7.56
N ALA A 308 -8.60 -0.58 7.04
CA ALA A 308 -9.08 0.80 6.93
C ALA A 308 -9.12 1.57 8.27
N PRO A 309 -9.76 1.06 9.35
CA PRO A 309 -9.79 1.76 10.64
C PRO A 309 -8.42 1.82 11.32
N LEU A 310 -7.59 0.79 11.17
CA LEU A 310 -6.21 0.82 11.65
C LEU A 310 -5.36 1.85 10.90
N CYS A 311 -5.55 2.00 9.59
CA CYS A 311 -4.95 3.06 8.79
C CYS A 311 -5.45 4.45 9.22
N ALA A 312 -6.68 4.58 9.71
CA ALA A 312 -7.24 5.80 10.30
C ALA A 312 -6.82 6.03 11.76
N GLY A 313 -6.02 5.13 12.36
CA GLY A 313 -5.62 5.24 13.76
C GLY A 313 -6.78 5.09 14.75
N VAL A 314 -7.90 4.50 14.32
CA VAL A 314 -9.07 4.22 15.16
C VAL A 314 -8.94 2.80 15.73
N PRO A 315 -9.22 2.61 17.03
CA PRO A 315 -9.26 1.27 17.64
C PRO A 315 -10.13 0.31 16.85
N CYS A 316 -9.59 -0.86 16.50
CA CYS A 316 -10.31 -1.86 15.73
C CYS A 316 -10.09 -3.24 16.32
N LEU A 317 -11.18 -4.00 16.44
CA LEU A 317 -11.15 -5.44 16.69
C LEU A 317 -11.35 -6.18 15.36
N ILE A 318 -10.42 -7.07 15.06
CA ILE A 318 -10.34 -7.85 13.82
C ILE A 318 -10.31 -9.33 14.22
N SER A 319 -11.00 -10.17 13.45
CA SER A 319 -10.91 -11.62 13.58
C SER A 319 -9.45 -12.12 13.47
N GLU A 320 -9.02 -13.02 14.35
CA GLU A 320 -7.70 -13.65 14.25
C GLU A 320 -7.53 -14.53 13.00
N ASN A 321 -8.64 -14.93 12.36
CA ASN A 321 -8.63 -15.64 11.09
C ASN A 321 -8.44 -14.72 9.88
N SER A 322 -8.49 -13.40 10.09
CA SER A 322 -8.22 -12.41 9.05
C SER A 322 -6.83 -12.61 8.49
N THR A 323 -6.70 -12.43 7.18
CA THR A 323 -5.40 -12.44 6.50
C THR A 323 -4.47 -11.30 6.94
N LEU A 324 -4.99 -10.29 7.66
CA LEU A 324 -4.18 -9.28 8.34
C LEU A 324 -3.51 -9.75 9.61
N ALA A 325 -3.92 -10.86 10.23
CA ALA A 325 -3.41 -11.25 11.54
C ALA A 325 -1.86 -11.30 11.59
N PRO A 326 -1.15 -11.86 10.60
CA PRO A 326 0.31 -11.80 10.55
C PRO A 326 0.87 -10.36 10.46
N LEU A 327 0.22 -9.48 9.69
CA LEU A 327 0.61 -8.08 9.56
C LEU A 327 0.43 -7.32 10.88
N VAL A 328 -0.69 -7.55 11.58
CA VAL A 328 -0.96 -6.99 12.91
C VAL A 328 0.09 -7.46 13.91
N GLN A 329 0.35 -8.77 13.99
CA GLN A 329 1.38 -9.34 14.87
C GLN A 329 2.77 -8.75 14.62
N ARG A 330 3.08 -8.43 13.36
CA ARG A 330 4.36 -7.86 12.95
C ARG A 330 4.49 -6.37 13.26
N LEU A 331 3.41 -5.60 13.15
CA LEU A 331 3.44 -4.13 13.18
C LEU A 331 2.95 -3.51 14.50
N THR A 332 2.46 -4.30 15.45
CA THR A 332 2.14 -3.82 16.79
C THR A 332 2.77 -4.68 17.88
N THR A 333 3.12 -4.05 18.99
CA THR A 333 3.58 -4.74 20.21
C THR A 333 2.42 -5.30 21.04
N GLU A 334 1.19 -4.90 20.72
CA GLU A 334 -0.02 -5.29 21.47
C GLU A 334 -1.08 -5.90 20.55
N PRO A 335 -0.77 -6.98 19.81
CA PRO A 335 -1.71 -7.57 18.85
C PRO A 335 -2.99 -8.08 19.53
N HIS A 336 -2.92 -8.44 20.81
CA HIS A 336 -4.09 -8.84 21.59
C HIS A 336 -5.15 -7.74 21.72
N LEU A 337 -4.81 -6.45 21.54
CA LEU A 337 -5.79 -5.34 21.56
C LEU A 337 -6.51 -5.14 20.22
N ILE A 338 -6.08 -5.85 19.18
CA ILE A 338 -6.60 -5.73 17.81
C ILE A 338 -7.21 -7.08 17.38
N LEU A 339 -6.52 -8.19 17.61
CA LEU A 339 -6.97 -9.52 17.19
C LEU A 339 -7.92 -10.14 18.21
N THR A 340 -9.02 -10.69 17.71
CA THR A 340 -10.06 -11.33 18.51
C THR A 340 -10.34 -12.74 17.99
N PRO A 341 -10.35 -13.76 18.87
CA PRO A 341 -10.69 -15.10 18.49
C PRO A 341 -12.08 -15.19 17.87
N THR A 342 -12.16 -15.88 16.74
CA THR A 342 -13.39 -16.04 15.97
C THR A 342 -13.42 -17.44 15.40
N THR A 343 -14.54 -18.13 15.50
CA THR A 343 -14.69 -19.45 14.93
C THR A 343 -15.15 -19.32 13.48
N PRO A 344 -14.60 -20.08 12.52
CA PRO A 344 -15.05 -20.00 11.13
C PRO A 344 -16.47 -20.56 10.91
N LEU A 345 -17.08 -21.19 11.92
CA LEU A 345 -18.38 -21.88 11.82
C LEU A 345 -19.56 -20.92 12.07
N PRO A 346 -20.55 -20.84 11.16
CA PRO A 346 -21.75 -20.00 11.37
C PRO A 346 -22.59 -20.39 12.59
N ALA A 347 -22.58 -21.66 13.00
CA ALA A 347 -23.44 -22.16 14.09
C ALA A 347 -23.09 -21.63 15.49
N VAL A 348 -21.93 -20.97 15.66
CA VAL A 348 -21.42 -20.55 16.98
C VAL A 348 -21.43 -19.03 17.20
N VAL A 349 -22.28 -18.29 16.45
CA VAL A 349 -22.40 -16.80 16.55
C VAL A 349 -22.41 -16.31 17.99
N ARG A 350 -23.23 -16.92 18.85
CA ARG A 350 -23.42 -16.48 20.25
C ARG A 350 -22.17 -16.69 21.11
N GLN A 351 -21.40 -17.73 20.82
CA GLN A 351 -20.15 -18.03 21.54
C GLN A 351 -19.10 -16.99 21.15
N ASP A 352 -18.87 -16.80 19.85
CA ASP A 352 -17.92 -15.80 19.34
C ASP A 352 -18.31 -14.40 19.81
N ALA A 353 -19.59 -14.04 19.71
CA ALA A 353 -20.10 -12.75 20.18
C ALA A 353 -19.85 -12.52 21.68
N THR A 354 -19.81 -13.57 22.50
CA THR A 354 -19.47 -13.46 23.92
C THR A 354 -17.99 -13.11 24.10
N THR A 355 -17.10 -13.79 23.37
CA THR A 355 -15.66 -13.47 23.34
C THR A 355 -15.42 -12.04 22.87
N TRP A 356 -16.07 -11.64 21.78
CA TRP A 356 -16.00 -10.29 21.23
C TRP A 356 -16.53 -9.23 22.19
N ALA A 357 -17.63 -9.47 22.90
CA ALA A 357 -18.16 -8.54 23.90
C ALA A 357 -17.19 -8.31 25.07
N VAL A 358 -16.54 -9.38 25.56
CA VAL A 358 -15.51 -9.28 26.61
C VAL A 358 -14.31 -8.47 26.10
N LYS A 359 -13.87 -8.75 24.88
CA LYS A 359 -12.75 -8.02 24.26
C LYS A 359 -13.08 -6.55 24.05
N LEU A 360 -14.29 -6.25 23.60
CA LEU A 360 -14.77 -4.90 23.41
C LEU A 360 -14.84 -4.14 24.73
N LYS A 361 -15.32 -4.79 25.79
CA LYS A 361 -15.31 -4.22 27.15
C LYS A 361 -13.88 -3.87 27.59
N GLU A 362 -12.90 -4.75 27.36
CA GLU A 362 -11.49 -4.50 27.67
C GLU A 362 -10.94 -3.27 26.93
N VAL A 363 -11.22 -3.17 25.62
CA VAL A 363 -10.84 -2.01 24.80
C VAL A 363 -11.48 -0.72 25.31
N LEU A 364 -12.79 -0.72 25.58
CA LEU A 364 -13.51 0.43 26.09
C LEU A 364 -13.01 0.88 27.46
N SER A 365 -12.65 -0.07 28.32
CA SER A 365 -12.13 0.20 29.67
C SER A 365 -10.71 0.81 29.64
N ASN A 366 -9.98 0.64 28.54
CA ASN A 366 -8.65 1.21 28.34
C ASN A 366 -8.49 1.84 26.96
N MET A 367 -9.42 2.74 26.62
CA MET A 367 -9.50 3.38 25.31
C MET A 367 -8.20 4.08 24.90
N ASN A 368 -7.49 4.71 25.85
CA ASN A 368 -6.21 5.36 25.57
C ASN A 368 -5.13 4.37 25.12
N LYS A 369 -5.10 3.17 25.71
CA LYS A 369 -4.18 2.10 25.31
C LYS A 369 -4.55 1.55 23.93
N ALA A 370 -5.84 1.30 23.69
CA ALA A 370 -6.32 0.85 22.39
C ALA A 370 -6.03 1.86 21.26
N ARG A 371 -6.23 3.16 21.50
CA ARG A 371 -5.87 4.23 20.55
C ARG A 371 -4.37 4.27 20.28
N ARG A 372 -3.53 4.12 21.31
CA ARG A 372 -2.07 4.04 21.12
C ARG A 372 -1.66 2.83 20.27
N ALA A 373 -2.30 1.67 20.47
CA ALA A 373 -2.03 0.49 19.66
C ALA A 373 -2.43 0.70 18.19
N ALA A 374 -3.59 1.31 17.91
CA ALA A 374 -4.02 1.64 16.55
C ALA A 374 -3.09 2.66 15.87
N LEU A 375 -2.71 3.74 16.57
CA LEU A 375 -1.78 4.75 16.06
C LEU A 375 -0.36 4.18 15.87
N GLN A 376 0.09 3.28 16.74
CA GLN A 376 1.36 2.58 16.58
C GLN A 376 1.34 1.70 15.33
N PHE A 377 0.26 0.92 15.12
CA PHE A 377 0.10 0.14 13.90
C PHE A 377 0.12 1.05 12.67
N GLN A 378 -0.68 2.13 12.66
CA GLN A 378 -0.72 3.11 11.57
C GLN A 378 0.69 3.64 11.24
N LYS A 379 1.44 4.07 12.26
CA LYS A 379 2.80 4.60 12.10
C LYS A 379 3.77 3.52 11.61
N SER A 380 3.65 2.30 12.10
CA SER A 380 4.52 1.19 11.72
C SER A 380 4.25 0.77 10.28
N LEU A 381 2.98 0.66 9.87
CA LEU A 381 2.60 0.36 8.48
C LEU A 381 3.12 1.41 7.49
N ARG A 382 3.02 2.70 7.82
CA ARG A 382 3.59 3.77 6.97
C ARG A 382 5.09 3.63 6.75
N ASN A 383 5.81 3.13 7.75
CA ASN A 383 7.26 2.98 7.74
C ASN A 383 7.69 1.55 7.39
N ASP A 384 6.75 0.66 7.04
CA ASP A 384 7.08 -0.74 6.84
C ASP A 384 7.80 -0.95 5.51
N GLY A 385 9.13 -1.10 5.59
CA GLY A 385 9.97 -1.39 4.44
C GLY A 385 9.58 -2.69 3.74
N LYS A 386 9.02 -3.67 4.46
CA LYS A 386 8.60 -4.96 3.89
C LYS A 386 7.38 -4.80 2.99
N THR A 387 6.28 -4.22 3.47
CA THR A 387 5.09 -3.91 2.65
C THR A 387 5.47 -3.01 1.49
N LYS A 388 6.27 -1.96 1.72
CA LYS A 388 6.73 -1.09 0.63
C LYS A 388 7.48 -1.89 -0.46
N LYS A 389 8.37 -2.79 -0.06
CA LYS A 389 9.14 -3.64 -0.98
C LYS A 389 8.24 -4.52 -1.84
N THR A 390 7.14 -5.06 -1.31
CA THR A 390 6.22 -5.89 -2.12
C THR A 390 5.52 -5.09 -3.21
N HIS A 391 5.17 -3.83 -2.93
CA HIS A 391 4.60 -2.91 -3.93
C HIS A 391 5.62 -2.50 -4.97
N ASP A 392 6.82 -2.11 -4.53
CA ASP A 392 7.88 -1.68 -5.45
C ASP A 392 8.36 -2.85 -6.33
N ASP A 393 8.36 -4.09 -5.83
CA ASP A 393 8.64 -5.30 -6.60
C ASP A 393 7.59 -5.54 -7.69
N MET A 394 6.30 -5.43 -7.35
CA MET A 394 5.20 -5.53 -8.32
C MET A 394 5.33 -4.49 -9.42
N VAL A 395 5.62 -3.23 -9.06
CA VAL A 395 5.82 -2.18 -10.06
C VAL A 395 7.05 -2.46 -10.92
N ALA A 396 8.17 -2.88 -10.32
CA ALA A 396 9.39 -3.21 -11.06
C ALA A 396 9.14 -4.32 -12.10
N PHE A 397 8.35 -5.32 -11.73
CA PHE A 397 7.86 -6.34 -12.66
C PHE A 397 7.01 -5.68 -13.75
N CYS A 398 6.03 -4.85 -13.38
CA CYS A 398 5.11 -4.24 -14.34
C CYS A 398 5.80 -3.33 -15.38
N ILE A 399 6.90 -2.69 -15.00
CA ILE A 399 7.62 -1.78 -15.90
C ILE A 399 8.79 -2.47 -16.62
N ASN A 400 9.02 -3.77 -16.37
CA ASN A 400 10.25 -4.51 -16.72
C ASN A 400 11.51 -3.70 -16.37
N GLY A 401 11.45 -3.00 -15.24
CA GLY A 401 12.48 -2.05 -14.82
C GLY A 401 13.65 -2.76 -14.17
N LEU A 402 14.84 -2.20 -14.35
CA LEU A 402 15.95 -2.47 -13.45
C LEU A 402 15.73 -1.67 -12.17
N ARG A 403 15.77 -2.34 -11.02
CA ARG A 403 15.90 -1.70 -9.73
C ARG A 403 17.39 -1.46 -9.49
N ILE A 404 17.78 -0.20 -9.46
CA ILE A 404 19.14 0.20 -9.09
C ILE A 404 19.05 0.79 -7.69
N LYS A 405 19.68 0.14 -6.71
CA LYS A 405 19.80 0.58 -5.33
C LYS A 405 21.23 1.04 -5.09
N HIS A 406 21.43 2.34 -4.91
CA HIS A 406 22.74 2.89 -4.52
C HIS A 406 22.80 3.03 -3.01
N GLN A 407 23.66 2.26 -2.34
CA GLN A 407 23.93 2.34 -0.91
C GLN A 407 25.28 3.01 -0.69
N VAL A 408 25.32 4.14 0.01
CA VAL A 408 26.60 4.70 0.47
C VAL A 408 27.11 3.81 1.61
N THR A 409 28.22 3.13 1.39
CA THR A 409 28.81 2.20 2.39
C THR A 409 29.84 2.88 3.26
N LYS A 410 30.50 3.93 2.75
CA LYS A 410 31.50 4.68 3.51
C LYS A 410 31.64 6.10 2.96
N VAL A 411 31.81 7.08 3.84
CA VAL A 411 32.22 8.43 3.46
C VAL A 411 33.51 8.72 4.21
N ASN A 412 34.62 8.83 3.49
CA ASN A 412 35.91 9.18 4.06
C ASN A 412 36.05 10.70 4.04
N LEU A 413 36.20 11.30 5.21
CA LEU A 413 36.42 12.74 5.37
C LEU A 413 37.87 12.96 5.79
N MET A 414 38.52 13.98 5.23
CA MET A 414 39.73 14.53 5.85
C MET A 414 39.29 15.55 6.89
N ALA A 415 39.53 15.25 8.16
CA ALA A 415 39.45 16.24 9.22
C ALA A 415 40.72 17.11 9.18
N SER A 416 40.56 18.43 9.28
CA SER A 416 41.68 19.27 9.70
C SER A 416 41.89 19.06 11.21
N VAL A 417 43.04 18.49 11.56
CA VAL A 417 43.62 18.23 12.89
C VAL A 417 42.99 19.07 14.04
N ASN A 418 42.01 18.49 14.76
CA ASN A 418 41.71 18.75 16.18
C ASN A 418 40.55 17.85 16.66
N GLU A 419 40.88 16.79 17.40
CA GLU A 419 39.99 15.67 17.77
C GLU A 419 38.79 16.07 18.65
N GLU A 420 38.87 17.12 19.47
CA GLU A 420 37.74 17.54 20.33
C GLU A 420 36.59 18.21 19.56
N HIS A 421 36.86 18.73 18.35
CA HIS A 421 35.83 19.26 17.46
C HIS A 421 35.18 18.17 16.58
N GLU A 422 35.71 16.95 16.51
CA GLU A 422 35.22 15.91 15.60
C GLU A 422 33.80 15.43 15.94
N LEU A 423 33.46 15.25 17.22
CA LEU A 423 32.13 14.76 17.63
C LEU A 423 31.01 15.78 17.38
N SER A 424 31.27 17.07 17.64
CA SER A 424 30.34 18.16 17.37
C SER A 424 30.12 18.35 15.86
N THR A 425 31.17 18.14 15.08
CA THR A 425 31.16 18.45 13.65
C THR A 425 30.69 17.27 12.80
N GLN A 426 30.95 16.03 13.22
CA GLN A 426 30.32 14.82 12.69
C GLN A 426 28.80 14.82 12.91
N ARG A 427 28.34 15.29 14.09
CA ARG A 427 26.89 15.49 14.35
C ARG A 427 26.28 16.55 13.44
N SER A 428 27.02 17.62 13.14
CA SER A 428 26.56 18.71 12.27
C SER A 428 26.55 18.31 10.79
N LEU A 429 27.52 17.52 10.34
CA LEU A 429 27.55 16.95 8.99
C LEU A 429 26.47 15.88 8.81
N ASN A 430 26.23 15.02 9.81
CA ASN A 430 25.11 14.08 9.78
C ASN A 430 23.77 14.84 9.72
N LYS A 431 23.63 15.94 10.47
CA LYS A 431 22.47 16.83 10.35
C LYS A 431 22.35 17.44 8.96
N PHE A 432 23.45 17.91 8.36
CA PHE A 432 23.47 18.51 7.02
C PHE A 432 23.13 17.50 5.92
N ILE A 433 23.68 16.28 5.98
CA ILE A 433 23.35 15.18 5.06
C ILE A 433 21.88 14.81 5.25
N CYS A 434 21.40 14.63 6.49
CA CYS A 434 19.98 14.39 6.75
C CYS A 434 19.08 15.56 6.28
N TYR A 435 19.53 16.81 6.40
CA TYR A 435 18.78 17.98 5.97
C TYR A 435 18.76 18.13 4.45
N THR A 436 19.89 17.89 3.78
CA THR A 436 20.01 17.90 2.32
C THR A 436 19.22 16.76 1.70
N LEU A 437 19.25 15.57 2.30
CA LEU A 437 18.38 14.46 1.92
C LEU A 437 16.90 14.82 2.12
N LYS A 438 16.55 15.52 3.21
CA LYS A 438 15.20 16.08 3.44
C LYS A 438 14.77 17.14 2.42
N GLN A 439 15.67 18.01 1.99
CA GLN A 439 15.38 19.10 1.03
C GLN A 439 15.34 18.59 -0.43
N CYS A 440 16.10 17.55 -0.76
CA CYS A 440 16.00 16.85 -2.04
C CYS A 440 14.73 15.98 -2.16
N TRP A 441 13.98 15.77 -1.06
CA TRP A 441 12.69 15.08 -1.04
C TRP A 441 11.53 16.07 -1.27
N ARG A 442 10.91 16.02 -2.45
CA ARG A 442 9.59 16.65 -2.72
C ARG A 442 8.48 15.97 -1.88
N LEU A 443 8.33 16.35 -0.61
CA LEU A 443 7.10 16.12 0.15
C LEU A 443 6.14 17.29 -0.09
N LYS A 444 5.46 17.31 -1.24
CA LYS A 444 4.43 18.33 -1.48
C LYS A 444 3.16 18.12 -0.65
N HIS A 445 2.99 16.97 0.03
CA HIS A 445 1.77 16.63 0.77
C HIS A 445 1.99 15.79 2.06
N HIS A 446 3.08 15.98 2.81
CA HIS A 446 3.30 15.28 4.09
C HIS A 446 2.87 16.13 5.31
N PRO A 447 2.10 15.60 6.27
CA PRO A 447 1.52 16.35 7.39
C PRO A 447 2.48 16.59 8.58
N LEU A 448 3.77 16.79 8.35
CA LEU A 448 4.73 17.19 9.40
C LEU A 448 5.12 18.66 9.24
N THR A 449 4.13 19.55 9.27
CA THR A 449 4.29 20.99 9.05
C THR A 449 3.72 21.82 10.20
N LEU A 450 3.88 21.37 11.45
CA LEU A 450 3.67 22.25 12.59
C LEU A 450 5.02 22.80 13.07
N GLU A 451 5.12 24.12 12.98
CA GLU A 451 6.26 24.99 13.32
C GLU A 451 6.68 24.87 14.80
N GLU A 452 5.78 24.35 15.63
CA GLU A 452 5.92 24.18 17.08
C GLU A 452 6.87 23.03 17.47
N ASP A 453 7.11 22.07 16.58
CA ASP A 453 8.06 20.97 16.79
C ASP A 453 9.52 21.39 16.55
N LEU A 454 9.75 22.64 16.12
CA LEU A 454 11.04 23.18 15.75
C LEU A 454 11.24 24.55 16.39
N GLN A 455 11.84 24.61 17.61
CA GLN A 455 12.80 25.62 18.14
C GLN A 455 12.72 25.76 19.69
N PRO A 456 13.78 26.21 20.42
CA PRO A 456 14.70 27.34 20.09
C PRO A 456 16.21 26.98 20.10
N ALA A 457 17.14 27.71 19.47
CA ALA A 457 17.17 29.14 19.21
C ALA A 457 18.14 29.57 18.06
N ILE A 458 17.84 30.77 17.50
CA ILE A 458 18.67 31.80 16.81
C ILE A 458 19.14 31.57 15.34
N PRO A 459 19.52 32.65 14.60
CA PRO A 459 18.71 33.44 13.67
C PRO A 459 18.88 33.01 12.20
N SER A 460 17.84 33.28 11.42
CA SER A 460 17.62 32.85 10.05
C SER A 460 18.58 33.45 9.02
N ILE A 461 19.20 32.57 8.23
CA ILE A 461 19.48 32.80 6.82
C ILE A 461 18.54 31.85 6.07
N GLN A 462 17.57 32.40 5.34
CA GLN A 462 16.71 31.64 4.43
C GLN A 462 17.32 31.66 3.03
N PRO A 463 17.98 30.59 2.56
CA PRO A 463 18.25 30.47 1.14
C PRO A 463 16.92 30.25 0.40
N ASP A 464 16.80 30.81 -0.80
CA ASP A 464 15.64 30.59 -1.70
C ASP A 464 15.65 29.14 -2.24
N LEU A 465 15.23 28.24 -1.37
CA LEU A 465 15.12 26.80 -1.59
C LEU A 465 14.20 26.46 -2.77
N ASN A 466 13.28 27.35 -3.13
CA ASN A 466 12.35 27.11 -4.23
C ASN A 466 13.06 27.16 -5.59
N SER A 467 14.06 28.03 -5.77
CA SER A 467 14.82 28.14 -7.01
C SER A 467 15.76 26.95 -7.24
N LEU A 468 16.37 26.44 -6.17
CA LEU A 468 17.28 25.28 -6.21
C LEU A 468 16.51 23.97 -6.47
N VAL A 469 15.39 23.78 -5.77
CA VAL A 469 14.52 22.60 -5.90
C VAL A 469 13.85 22.55 -7.27
N LYS A 470 13.49 23.69 -7.85
CA LYS A 470 12.92 23.76 -9.20
C LYS A 470 13.96 23.39 -10.28
N ASN A 471 15.18 23.92 -10.18
CA ASN A 471 16.24 23.67 -11.18
C ASN A 471 16.76 22.23 -11.24
N VAL A 472 16.91 21.57 -10.08
CA VAL A 472 17.38 20.17 -10.04
C VAL A 472 16.33 19.22 -10.58
N ILE A 473 15.06 19.48 -10.26
CA ILE A 473 14.01 18.55 -10.58
C ILE A 473 13.47 18.75 -12.00
N ASP A 474 13.42 19.99 -12.49
CA ASP A 474 13.10 20.27 -13.89
C ASP A 474 14.15 19.65 -14.83
N LYS A 475 15.43 19.55 -14.42
CA LYS A 475 16.50 18.87 -15.19
C LYS A 475 16.40 17.34 -15.19
N ILE A 476 15.95 16.73 -14.08
CA ILE A 476 15.74 15.28 -13.98
C ILE A 476 14.47 14.86 -14.74
N GLU A 477 13.40 15.66 -14.65
CA GLU A 477 12.10 15.38 -15.27
C GLU A 477 12.07 15.71 -16.78
N ALA A 478 12.81 16.72 -17.26
CA ALA A 478 12.91 17.07 -18.69
C ALA A 478 13.63 16.01 -19.56
N ARG A 479 14.26 15.00 -18.94
CA ARG A 479 14.97 13.91 -19.64
C ARG A 479 14.36 12.53 -19.39
N GLY A 480 13.11 12.47 -18.93
CA GLY A 480 12.34 11.22 -18.80
C GLY A 480 12.69 10.32 -17.60
N ARG A 481 13.37 10.84 -16.57
CA ARG A 481 13.82 10.06 -15.38
C ARG A 481 12.98 10.37 -14.14
N ARG A 482 12.84 9.42 -13.21
CA ARG A 482 12.15 9.64 -11.93
C ARG A 482 12.76 8.83 -10.78
N ILE A 483 12.93 9.46 -9.62
CA ILE A 483 13.31 8.80 -8.37
C ILE A 483 12.09 8.07 -7.82
N LEU A 484 12.19 6.75 -7.60
CA LEU A 484 11.07 5.88 -7.23
C LEU A 484 10.86 5.77 -5.72
N ALA A 485 11.94 5.70 -4.96
CA ALA A 485 11.89 5.57 -3.51
C ALA A 485 13.27 5.84 -2.88
N VAL A 486 13.25 6.21 -1.60
CA VAL A 486 14.39 6.12 -0.69
C VAL A 486 14.05 5.14 0.43
N GLU A 487 15.00 4.28 0.77
CA GLU A 487 14.88 3.29 1.85
C GLU A 487 15.55 3.86 3.11
N GLY A 488 14.75 4.14 4.14
CA GLY A 488 15.17 4.93 5.32
C GLY A 488 16.28 4.27 6.15
N ASP A 489 16.39 2.95 6.08
CA ASP A 489 17.27 2.14 6.91
C ASP A 489 18.68 2.04 6.31
N THR A 490 18.80 2.28 5.00
CA THR A 490 20.02 2.05 4.20
C THR A 490 20.53 3.29 3.48
N ASN A 491 19.85 4.44 3.61
CA ASN A 491 20.16 5.68 2.88
C ASN A 491 20.32 5.45 1.36
N SER A 492 19.52 4.55 0.78
CA SER A 492 19.66 4.16 -0.63
C SER A 492 18.63 4.81 -1.55
N PHE A 493 19.05 5.20 -2.76
CA PHE A 493 18.16 5.73 -3.81
C PHE A 493 17.72 4.62 -4.76
N ILE A 494 16.45 4.63 -5.16
CA ILE A 494 15.92 3.84 -6.27
C ILE A 494 15.58 4.80 -7.42
N VAL A 495 16.28 4.69 -8.55
CA VAL A 495 16.06 5.54 -9.73
C VAL A 495 15.51 4.70 -10.88
N HIS A 496 14.42 5.16 -11.49
CA HIS A 496 13.89 4.54 -12.69
C HIS A 496 14.61 5.04 -13.93
N CYS A 497 15.21 4.11 -14.67
CA CYS A 497 15.76 4.35 -16.00
C CYS A 497 14.92 3.56 -17.01
N PRO A 498 14.00 4.22 -17.74
CA PRO A 498 13.09 3.53 -18.66
C PRO A 498 13.80 2.94 -19.88
N THR A 499 15.05 3.33 -20.15
CA THR A 499 15.85 2.85 -21.29
C THR A 499 17.32 2.63 -20.89
N ALA A 500 18.06 1.85 -21.67
CA ALA A 500 19.49 1.62 -21.47
C ALA A 500 20.32 2.91 -21.64
N GLU A 501 19.92 3.80 -22.56
CA GLU A 501 20.49 5.14 -22.70
C GLU A 501 20.17 6.03 -21.50
N ALA A 502 18.96 5.96 -20.94
CA ALA A 502 18.62 6.70 -19.72
C ALA A 502 19.45 6.23 -18.51
N ALA A 503 19.77 4.92 -18.43
CA ALA A 503 20.67 4.36 -17.43
C ALA A 503 22.13 4.77 -17.66
N SER A 504 22.63 4.63 -18.89
CA SER A 504 23.99 5.03 -19.28
C SER A 504 24.23 6.53 -19.10
N ASP A 505 23.27 7.37 -19.46
CA ASP A 505 23.35 8.82 -19.27
C ASP A 505 23.11 9.24 -17.82
N LEU A 506 22.33 8.50 -17.02
CA LEU A 506 22.29 8.70 -15.56
C LEU A 506 23.67 8.42 -14.97
N TRP A 507 24.28 7.31 -15.39
CA TRP A 507 25.63 6.92 -15.01
C TRP A 507 26.67 7.98 -15.39
N ALA A 508 26.66 8.46 -16.65
CA ALA A 508 27.54 9.53 -17.13
C ALA A 508 27.25 10.90 -16.49
N SER A 509 26.02 11.13 -16.01
CA SER A 509 25.65 12.38 -15.30
C SER A 509 25.95 12.31 -13.80
N CYS A 510 26.07 11.13 -13.19
CA CYS A 510 26.52 10.99 -11.81
C CYS A 510 27.95 11.52 -11.65
N ASP A 511 28.82 11.33 -12.65
CA ASP A 511 30.15 11.97 -12.71
C ASP A 511 30.06 13.52 -12.79
N ILE A 512 29.06 14.06 -13.50
CA ILE A 512 28.87 15.51 -13.69
C ILE A 512 28.17 16.19 -12.49
N ILE A 513 27.28 15.46 -11.80
CA ILE A 513 26.61 15.89 -10.56
C ILE A 513 27.63 15.92 -9.39
N ASN A 514 28.61 15.02 -9.41
CA ASN A 514 29.67 14.98 -8.39
C ASN A 514 30.59 16.20 -8.44
N ASP A 515 30.90 16.71 -9.63
CA ASP A 515 31.80 17.87 -9.76
C ASP A 515 31.04 19.20 -9.86
N SER A 516 30.06 19.36 -10.76
CA SER A 516 29.49 20.70 -11.02
C SER A 516 28.42 21.13 -10.00
N LEU A 517 27.57 20.21 -9.51
CA LEU A 517 26.54 20.53 -8.51
C LEU A 517 27.18 20.73 -7.13
N PHE A 518 28.22 19.95 -6.83
CA PHE A 518 29.04 20.08 -5.62
C PHE A 518 29.87 21.37 -5.62
N LEU A 519 30.51 21.72 -6.75
CA LEU A 519 31.20 23.00 -6.92
C LEU A 519 30.21 24.18 -6.88
N THR A 520 28.97 24.04 -7.35
CA THR A 520 27.96 25.11 -7.27
C THR A 520 27.40 25.26 -5.85
N LEU A 521 27.26 24.16 -5.09
CA LEU A 521 26.90 24.17 -3.67
C LEU A 521 28.04 24.71 -2.77
N LEU A 522 29.30 24.57 -3.21
CA LEU A 522 30.48 25.13 -2.56
C LEU A 522 30.81 26.56 -3.02
N ALA A 523 30.41 26.96 -4.23
CA ALA A 523 30.71 28.27 -4.82
C ALA A 523 29.67 29.35 -4.53
N SER A 524 28.59 29.06 -3.79
CA SER A 524 27.77 30.13 -3.19
C SER A 524 28.53 30.76 -2.01
N THR A 525 29.61 31.45 -2.34
CA THR A 525 30.52 32.12 -1.42
C THR A 525 30.11 33.57 -1.31
N ASP A 526 29.16 33.83 -0.41
CA ASP A 526 29.51 34.82 0.60
C ASP A 526 30.30 34.05 1.67
N GLU A 527 31.61 34.25 1.71
CA GLU A 527 32.57 33.50 2.54
C GLU A 527 32.28 33.60 4.05
N SER A 528 31.31 34.42 4.45
CA SER A 528 31.01 34.77 5.83
C SER A 528 30.02 33.83 6.55
N HIS A 529 29.37 32.85 5.90
CA HIS A 529 28.20 32.18 6.48
C HIS A 529 28.23 30.64 6.65
N ASN A 530 29.33 29.92 6.41
CA ASN A 530 29.41 28.53 6.86
C ASN A 530 30.83 28.02 7.22
N PRO A 531 31.37 28.40 8.40
CA PRO A 531 32.71 27.99 8.85
C PRO A 531 32.85 26.48 9.12
N VAL A 532 31.75 25.73 9.11
CA VAL A 532 31.73 24.28 9.33
C VAL A 532 32.14 23.51 8.07
N LEU A 533 31.75 23.98 6.88
CA LEU A 533 32.00 23.26 5.62
C LEU A 533 33.44 23.46 5.08
N ASN A 534 34.09 24.58 5.41
CA ASN A 534 35.50 24.83 5.06
C ASN A 534 36.50 23.90 5.77
N LYS A 535 36.05 23.12 6.77
CA LYS A 535 36.91 22.20 7.54
C LYS A 535 36.85 20.74 7.06
N PHE A 536 36.00 20.41 6.09
CA PHE A 536 35.89 19.06 5.54
C PHE A 536 36.28 19.04 4.08
N ARG A 537 37.28 18.24 3.74
CA ARG A 537 37.47 17.74 2.37
C ARG A 537 37.03 16.29 2.35
N ILE A 538 35.97 15.97 1.60
CA ILE A 538 35.60 14.57 1.36
C ILE A 538 36.75 13.94 0.56
N ARG A 539 37.37 12.90 1.12
CA ARG A 539 38.50 12.18 0.50
C ARG A 539 37.99 11.17 -0.52
N SER A 540 36.95 10.42 -0.17
CA SER A 540 36.28 9.49 -1.07
C SER A 540 34.92 9.09 -0.51
N ILE A 541 34.01 8.66 -1.40
CA ILE A 541 32.72 8.07 -1.04
C ILE A 541 32.72 6.67 -1.64
N GLU A 542 32.59 5.65 -0.80
CA GLU A 542 32.38 4.28 -1.25
C GLU A 542 30.87 4.05 -1.38
N MET A 543 30.45 3.63 -2.56
CA MET A 543 29.06 3.32 -2.87
C MET A 543 28.96 1.88 -3.34
N ARG A 544 28.05 1.11 -2.75
CA ARG A 544 27.62 -0.19 -3.26
C ARG A 544 26.36 0.00 -4.09
N THR A 545 26.39 -0.42 -5.34
CA THR A 545 25.22 -0.37 -6.21
C THR A 545 24.68 -1.78 -6.38
N HIS A 546 23.49 -2.05 -5.81
CA HIS A 546 22.79 -3.30 -6.03
C HIS A 546 21.81 -3.13 -7.18
N ILE A 547 21.95 -3.93 -8.23
CA ILE A 547 21.05 -3.92 -9.38
C ILE A 547 20.29 -5.24 -9.42
N ASP A 548 18.97 -5.17 -9.34
CA ASP A 548 18.08 -6.33 -9.44
C ASP A 548 16.93 -6.05 -10.43
N GLY A 549 16.19 -7.08 -10.83
CA GLY A 549 15.06 -6.95 -11.75
C GLY A 549 15.06 -8.01 -12.86
N PRO A 550 13.90 -8.23 -13.51
CA PRO A 550 13.71 -9.32 -14.48
C PRO A 550 14.63 -9.21 -15.70
N GLU A 551 15.01 -7.98 -16.08
CA GLU A 551 15.91 -7.75 -17.21
C GLU A 551 17.39 -7.65 -16.81
N PHE A 552 17.76 -7.84 -15.54
CA PHE A 552 19.15 -7.69 -15.08
C PHE A 552 20.12 -8.52 -15.91
N LEU A 553 19.79 -9.78 -16.22
CA LEU A 553 20.64 -10.65 -17.02
C LEU A 553 20.88 -10.13 -18.44
N LYS A 554 19.88 -9.49 -19.05
CA LYS A 554 19.99 -8.89 -20.38
C LYS A 554 20.94 -7.69 -20.37
N TYR A 555 20.92 -6.90 -19.30
CA TYR A 555 21.74 -5.69 -19.17
C TYR A 555 23.07 -5.91 -18.42
N LYS A 556 23.28 -7.08 -17.81
CA LYS A 556 24.46 -7.41 -16.99
C LYS A 556 25.77 -7.06 -17.70
N LYS A 557 25.90 -7.42 -18.99
CA LYS A 557 27.12 -7.15 -19.76
C LYS A 557 27.36 -5.65 -19.99
N ALA A 558 26.31 -4.90 -20.30
CA ALA A 558 26.41 -3.45 -20.49
C ALA A 558 26.69 -2.72 -19.18
N LEU A 559 26.11 -3.19 -18.07
CA LEU A 559 26.32 -2.65 -16.73
C LEU A 559 27.74 -2.93 -16.21
N LEU A 560 28.27 -4.14 -16.44
CA LEU A 560 29.67 -4.48 -16.11
C LEU A 560 30.65 -3.61 -16.90
N LEU A 561 30.42 -3.42 -18.20
CA LEU A 561 31.22 -2.53 -19.04
C LEU A 561 31.15 -1.06 -18.61
N ALA A 562 30.02 -0.61 -18.04
CA ALA A 562 29.87 0.75 -17.50
C ALA A 562 30.56 0.91 -16.13
N ALA A 563 30.61 -0.15 -15.32
CA ALA A 563 31.33 -0.14 -14.05
C ALA A 563 32.85 -0.20 -14.23
N ASP A 564 33.37 -0.99 -15.18
CA ASP A 564 34.80 -1.03 -15.50
C ASP A 564 35.34 0.35 -15.92
N ARG A 565 34.52 1.16 -16.61
CA ARG A 565 34.85 2.55 -16.97
C ARG A 565 34.81 3.52 -15.79
N ALA A 566 34.06 3.20 -14.73
CA ALA A 566 33.92 4.04 -13.54
C ALA A 566 35.03 3.78 -12.51
N ASP A 567 35.60 2.57 -12.46
CA ASP A 567 36.80 2.27 -11.67
C ASP A 567 38.06 3.01 -12.20
N GLU A 568 38.02 3.55 -13.42
CA GLU A 568 39.05 4.46 -13.95
C GLU A 568 38.94 5.89 -13.37
N ALA A 569 37.84 6.23 -12.68
CA ALA A 569 37.67 7.50 -11.99
C ALA A 569 38.29 7.41 -10.57
N PRO A 570 39.17 8.34 -10.17
CA PRO A 570 40.06 8.17 -9.01
C PRO A 570 39.39 8.11 -7.62
N ASN A 571 38.07 8.21 -7.53
CA ASN A 571 37.34 8.41 -6.26
C ASN A 571 36.13 7.49 -6.04
N VAL A 572 35.86 6.52 -6.92
CA VAL A 572 34.69 5.63 -6.82
C VAL A 572 35.15 4.18 -7.01
N ALA A 573 34.90 3.32 -6.01
CA ALA A 573 35.12 1.88 -6.13
C ALA A 573 33.76 1.19 -6.20
N ILE A 574 33.49 0.46 -7.29
CA ILE A 574 32.18 -0.17 -7.53
C ILE A 574 32.26 -1.69 -7.33
N ASN A 575 31.42 -2.21 -6.43
CA ASN A 575 31.18 -3.66 -6.33
C ASN A 575 29.75 -3.95 -6.80
N ILE A 576 29.60 -4.64 -7.94
CA ILE A 576 28.32 -5.11 -8.51
C ILE A 576 27.87 -6.42 -7.86
#